data_AF-A0A7W1I601-F1
#
_entry.id   AF-A0A7W1I601-F1
#
_cell.length_a   1.000
_cell.length_b   1.000
_cell.length_c   1.000
_cell.angle_alpha   90.00
_cell.angle_beta   90.00
_cell.angle_gamma   90.00
#
_symmetry.space_group_name_H-M   'P 1'
#
loop_
_entity.id
_entity.type
_entity.pdbx_description
1 polymer ?
#
loop_
_entity_poly.entity_id
_entity_poly.type
_entity_poly.pdbx_seq_one_letter_code
_entity_poly.pdbx_strand_id
1 'polypeptide(L)'
;MDGQRFDDLARSLGHGASRRRMLAGFAGAALGLIGIGRGSAGAAAEIDWTGRFCGGIGAFPCPDGYTCVDDRGDGCDPYAGGADCGGVCVPSVDLCATIRCAEGYYCCNECGGTCEPIDPYPVGCEAVLCIEGTHCCDVCGQANCVSNDVPCPLAFCAGEECNGVYCGAGEYCCNYSCSICAPYGGGCPEIYCGGGGEVCGDTVCAEGQYCCNPTCGICAPLDGACIMIACID
;
A
#
# COMPACT_ATOMS: atom_id res chain seq x y z
N MET A 1 -2.22 -34.97 29.66
CA MET A 1 -1.11 -35.08 28.68
C MET A 1 0.09 -34.56 29.41
N ASP A 2 0.93 -35.46 29.90
CA ASP A 2 1.73 -35.21 31.10
C ASP A 2 3.19 -34.92 30.72
N GLY A 3 3.78 -33.90 31.38
CA GLY A 3 5.07 -33.28 31.02
C GLY A 3 6.28 -34.21 30.97
N GLN A 4 6.19 -35.42 31.52
CA GLN A 4 7.25 -36.42 31.44
C GLN A 4 7.55 -36.87 30.00
N ARG A 5 6.56 -36.82 29.11
CA ARG A 5 6.75 -37.18 27.71
C ARG A 5 7.57 -36.15 26.92
N PHE A 6 7.63 -34.91 27.38
CA PHE A 6 8.42 -33.85 26.75
C PHE A 6 9.90 -33.96 27.13
N ASP A 7 10.19 -34.29 28.38
CA ASP A 7 11.56 -34.49 28.88
C ASP A 7 12.24 -35.71 28.22
N ASP A 8 11.48 -36.79 27.97
CA ASP A 8 12.00 -37.97 27.27
C ASP A 8 12.31 -37.68 25.78
N LEU A 9 11.53 -36.81 25.13
CA LEU A 9 11.78 -36.41 23.76
C LEU A 9 13.03 -35.53 23.66
N ALA A 10 13.22 -34.58 24.58
CA ALA A 10 14.39 -33.71 24.64
C ALA A 10 15.68 -34.50 24.90
N ARG A 11 15.62 -35.57 25.70
CA ARG A 11 16.78 -36.43 25.97
C ARG A 11 17.13 -37.35 24.79
N SER A 12 16.15 -37.71 23.95
CA SER A 12 16.36 -38.54 22.75
C SER A 12 17.02 -37.79 21.58
N LEU A 13 16.91 -36.47 21.54
CA LEU A 13 17.52 -35.63 20.49
C LEU A 13 18.94 -35.15 20.83
N GLY A 14 19.40 -35.32 22.07
CA GLY A 14 20.71 -34.87 22.56
C GLY A 14 21.88 -35.85 22.35
N HIS A 15 21.63 -37.08 21.88
CA HIS A 15 22.68 -38.10 21.74
C HIS A 15 22.66 -38.73 20.35
N GLY A 16 23.31 -38.10 19.38
CA GLY A 16 23.31 -38.66 18.03
C GLY A 16 24.25 -38.04 17.00
N ALA A 17 25.54 -37.84 17.29
CA ALA A 17 26.56 -37.71 16.23
C ALA A 17 28.00 -38.03 16.69
N SER A 18 28.22 -39.14 17.40
CA SER A 18 29.56 -39.72 17.53
C SER A 18 29.97 -40.33 16.19
N ARG A 19 30.60 -39.53 15.32
CA ARG A 19 31.25 -39.98 14.09
C ARG A 19 32.48 -40.83 14.40
N ARG A 20 32.28 -42.08 14.84
CA ARG A 20 33.33 -43.12 14.77
C ARG A 20 33.32 -43.69 13.35
N ARG A 21 34.05 -43.01 12.46
CA ARG A 21 34.41 -43.52 11.14
C ARG A 21 35.32 -44.74 11.31
N MET A 22 34.91 -45.84 10.71
CA MET A 22 35.75 -47.00 10.42
C MET A 22 36.98 -46.54 9.62
N LEU A 23 38.17 -46.81 10.15
CA LEU A 23 39.44 -46.70 9.43
C LEU A 23 39.91 -48.12 9.12
N ALA A 24 39.83 -48.50 7.85
CA ALA A 24 40.55 -49.62 7.28
C ALA A 24 41.43 -49.10 6.14
N GLY A 25 42.74 -49.39 6.22
CA GLY A 25 43.70 -49.33 5.11
C GLY A 25 44.16 -47.92 4.69
N PHE A 26 45.38 -47.52 5.02
CA PHE A 26 46.60 -47.85 4.28
C PHE A 26 47.78 -47.08 4.89
N ALA A 27 48.87 -47.80 5.16
CA ALA A 27 50.14 -47.26 5.58
C ALA A 27 50.82 -46.51 4.41
N GLY A 28 51.36 -45.33 4.70
CA GLY A 28 52.14 -44.55 3.74
C GLY A 28 52.71 -43.30 4.42
N ALA A 29 53.84 -43.45 5.08
CA ALA A 29 54.59 -42.35 5.67
C ALA A 29 55.38 -41.62 4.57
N ALA A 30 55.18 -40.30 4.45
CA ALA A 30 56.15 -39.40 3.85
C ALA A 30 56.00 -38.00 4.51
N LEU A 31 57.02 -37.63 5.29
CA LEU A 31 57.22 -36.32 5.89
C LEU A 31 57.35 -35.25 4.79
N GLY A 32 56.47 -34.25 4.82
CA GLY A 32 56.48 -33.11 3.90
C GLY A 32 55.99 -31.84 4.58
N LEU A 33 56.96 -31.06 5.06
CA LEU A 33 56.99 -29.62 5.34
C LEU A 33 55.70 -28.90 5.83
N ILE A 34 55.85 -28.39 7.04
CA ILE A 34 55.04 -27.40 7.74
C ILE A 34 54.73 -26.20 6.83
N GLY A 35 53.44 -25.94 6.65
CA GLY A 35 52.93 -24.76 5.96
C GLY A 35 51.41 -24.65 5.98
N ILE A 36 50.75 -25.14 7.04
CA ILE A 36 49.32 -24.87 7.24
C ILE A 36 49.24 -23.49 7.87
N GLY A 37 49.13 -22.46 7.02
CA GLY A 37 48.61 -21.17 7.43
C GLY A 37 47.23 -21.40 8.05
N ARG A 38 47.19 -21.53 9.38
CA ARG A 38 45.97 -21.36 10.17
C ARG A 38 45.58 -19.90 10.01
N GLY A 39 44.89 -19.60 8.91
CA GLY A 39 44.02 -18.44 8.84
C GLY A 39 42.97 -18.68 9.91
N SER A 40 43.22 -18.16 11.11
CA SER A 40 42.15 -17.83 12.03
C SER A 40 41.28 -16.85 11.24
N ALA A 41 40.20 -17.34 10.64
CA ALA A 41 39.03 -16.51 10.43
C ALA A 41 38.64 -16.08 11.85
N GLY A 42 39.23 -14.97 12.30
CA GLY A 42 38.65 -14.22 13.39
C GLY A 42 37.22 -14.00 12.96
N ALA A 43 36.27 -14.49 13.75
CA ALA A 43 34.96 -13.89 13.75
C ALA A 43 35.24 -12.40 13.94
N ALA A 44 35.12 -11.64 12.85
CA ALA A 44 34.97 -10.21 12.96
C ALA A 44 33.77 -10.07 13.88
N ALA A 45 33.98 -9.59 15.10
CA ALA A 45 32.86 -9.16 15.91
C ALA A 45 32.15 -8.12 15.05
N GLU A 46 30.94 -8.43 14.59
CA GLU A 46 30.09 -7.46 13.92
C GLU A 46 30.02 -6.25 14.86
N ILE A 47 30.43 -5.08 14.37
CA ILE A 47 30.28 -3.86 15.12
C ILE A 47 28.77 -3.63 15.20
N ASP A 48 28.20 -3.86 16.39
CA ASP A 48 26.79 -3.56 16.63
C ASP A 48 26.61 -2.04 16.62
N TRP A 49 25.87 -1.55 15.63
CA TRP A 49 25.58 -0.13 15.44
C TRP A 49 24.26 0.31 16.09
N THR A 50 23.60 -0.60 16.82
CA THR A 50 22.33 -0.30 17.49
C THR A 50 22.50 0.89 18.44
N GLY A 51 21.66 1.91 18.28
CA GLY A 51 21.67 3.11 19.12
C GLY A 51 22.66 4.20 18.67
N ARG A 52 23.39 4.03 17.57
CA ARG A 52 24.27 5.09 17.03
C ARG A 52 23.44 6.21 16.39
N PHE A 53 23.88 7.45 16.58
CA PHE A 53 23.27 8.63 15.95
C PHE A 53 23.26 8.55 14.41
N CYS A 54 22.14 8.94 13.81
CA CYS A 54 21.90 9.09 12.38
C CYS A 54 20.94 10.27 12.11
N GLY A 55 20.70 10.63 10.85
CA GLY A 55 19.78 11.72 10.49
C GLY A 55 20.34 13.11 10.77
N GLY A 56 19.47 14.02 11.21
CA GLY A 56 19.79 15.42 11.47
C GLY A 56 19.98 16.28 10.22
N ILE A 57 20.32 17.57 10.39
CA ILE A 57 20.71 18.50 9.29
C ILE A 57 21.78 17.90 8.37
N GLY A 58 22.65 17.04 8.93
CA GLY A 58 23.74 16.38 8.20
C GLY A 58 23.35 15.12 7.42
N ALA A 59 22.09 14.66 7.51
CA ALA A 59 21.59 13.43 6.91
C ALA A 59 22.54 12.22 7.13
N PHE A 60 23.04 12.07 8.36
CA PHE A 60 24.03 11.04 8.67
C PHE A 60 23.44 9.64 8.46
N PRO A 61 23.97 8.82 7.54
CA PRO A 61 23.38 7.53 7.24
C PRO A 61 23.75 6.50 8.30
N CYS A 62 22.86 5.53 8.50
CA CYS A 62 23.22 4.28 9.15
C CYS A 62 24.07 3.40 8.22
N PRO A 63 24.94 2.55 8.77
CA PRO A 63 25.65 1.54 7.99
C PRO A 63 24.68 0.48 7.43
N ASP A 64 25.16 -0.31 6.47
CA ASP A 64 24.38 -1.40 5.86
C ASP A 64 23.82 -2.35 6.93
N GLY A 65 22.54 -2.72 6.77
CA GLY A 65 21.83 -3.56 7.75
C GLY A 65 21.19 -2.80 8.90
N TYR A 66 21.18 -1.46 8.88
CA TYR A 66 20.54 -0.62 9.87
C TYR A 66 19.67 0.47 9.23
N THR A 67 18.53 0.75 9.84
CA THR A 67 17.61 1.84 9.47
C THR A 67 17.68 2.94 10.52
N CYS A 68 17.69 4.20 10.07
CA CYS A 68 17.64 5.35 10.97
C CYS A 68 16.20 5.58 11.44
N VAL A 69 15.97 5.53 12.76
CA VAL A 69 14.66 5.78 13.36
C VAL A 69 14.78 6.95 14.32
N ASP A 70 13.82 7.88 14.28
CA ASP A 70 13.73 9.05 15.14
C ASP A 70 13.83 8.68 16.65
N ASP A 71 14.65 9.42 17.39
CA ASP A 71 14.81 9.21 18.83
C ASP A 71 13.69 9.92 19.60
N ARG A 72 12.66 9.18 19.97
CA ARG A 72 11.52 9.71 20.75
C ARG A 72 11.90 10.35 22.10
N GLY A 73 13.13 10.20 22.56
CA GLY A 73 13.65 10.82 23.77
C GLY A 73 14.16 12.25 23.60
N ASP A 74 14.36 12.75 22.38
CA ASP A 74 15.02 14.04 22.13
C ASP A 74 14.05 15.23 21.98
N GLY A 75 12.74 14.95 21.93
CA GLY A 75 11.69 15.97 21.84
C GLY A 75 11.59 16.67 20.48
N CYS A 76 12.31 16.18 19.48
CA CYS A 76 12.18 16.60 18.08
C CYS A 76 10.95 15.92 17.46
N ASP A 77 10.07 16.67 16.80
CA ASP A 77 8.89 16.12 16.12
C ASP A 77 9.11 16.09 14.59
N PRO A 78 9.30 14.91 13.98
CA PRO A 78 9.52 14.79 12.54
C PRO A 78 8.30 15.26 11.71
N TYR A 79 7.10 15.31 12.28
CA TYR A 79 5.87 15.70 11.58
C TYR A 79 5.54 17.19 11.68
N ALA A 80 6.27 17.95 12.52
CA ALA A 80 6.11 19.39 12.72
C ALA A 80 7.31 20.20 12.18
N GLY A 81 7.90 19.76 11.06
CA GLY A 81 9.00 20.44 10.36
C GLY A 81 10.34 19.70 10.36
N GLY A 82 10.38 18.46 10.88
CA GLY A 82 11.60 17.72 11.17
C GLY A 82 12.27 16.99 10.01
N ALA A 83 12.73 17.74 9.00
CA ALA A 83 13.79 17.24 8.11
C ALA A 83 15.15 17.13 8.84
N ASP A 84 15.30 17.85 9.95
CA ASP A 84 16.55 18.06 10.69
C ASP A 84 16.63 17.26 11.99
N CYS A 85 15.67 16.36 12.27
CA CYS A 85 15.66 15.57 13.51
C CYS A 85 16.74 14.48 13.47
N GLY A 86 17.44 14.34 14.58
CA GLY A 86 18.38 13.26 14.81
C GLY A 86 17.64 11.96 15.09
N GLY A 87 18.28 10.83 14.81
CA GLY A 87 17.73 9.50 15.10
C GLY A 87 18.80 8.55 15.60
N VAL A 88 18.39 7.31 15.80
CA VAL A 88 19.25 6.19 16.17
C VAL A 88 19.15 5.06 15.14
N CYS A 89 20.29 4.44 14.85
CA CYS A 89 20.35 3.26 14.02
C CYS A 89 19.76 2.07 14.75
N VAL A 90 18.81 1.38 14.13
CA VAL A 90 18.28 0.09 14.59
C VAL A 90 18.47 -0.95 13.50
N PRO A 91 18.64 -2.25 13.83
CA PRO A 91 18.81 -3.28 12.81
C PRO A 91 17.65 -3.26 11.80
N SER A 92 17.97 -3.21 10.52
CA SER A 92 16.99 -3.37 9.46
C SER A 92 16.59 -4.84 9.41
N VAL A 93 15.45 -5.16 10.02
CA VAL A 93 14.93 -6.52 9.98
C VAL A 93 14.32 -6.78 8.61
N ASP A 94 14.90 -7.72 7.86
CA ASP A 94 14.23 -8.31 6.70
C ASP A 94 13.19 -9.30 7.24
N LEU A 95 12.00 -8.77 7.49
CA LEU A 95 10.85 -9.53 7.96
C LEU A 95 10.47 -10.62 6.94
N CYS A 96 10.72 -10.35 5.66
CA CYS A 96 10.43 -11.24 4.56
C CYS A 96 11.45 -12.38 4.37
N ALA A 97 12.61 -12.34 5.02
CA ALA A 97 13.63 -13.40 4.93
C ALA A 97 13.12 -14.79 5.36
N THR A 98 12.12 -14.86 6.24
CA THR A 98 11.54 -16.11 6.73
C THR A 98 10.09 -16.33 6.35
N ILE A 99 9.44 -15.32 5.77
CA ILE A 99 8.02 -15.35 5.43
C ILE A 99 7.86 -15.86 4.01
N ARG A 100 7.02 -16.89 3.85
CA ARG A 100 6.67 -17.44 2.54
C ARG A 100 5.19 -17.17 2.27
N CYS A 101 4.92 -16.28 1.32
CA CYS A 101 3.57 -15.99 0.88
C CYS A 101 3.02 -17.06 -0.06
N ALA A 102 1.70 -17.13 -0.17
CA ALA A 102 1.03 -17.97 -1.15
C ALA A 102 1.32 -17.49 -2.58
N GLU A 103 1.05 -18.34 -3.57
CA GLU A 103 1.15 -17.95 -4.99
C GLU A 103 0.24 -16.75 -5.28
N GLY A 104 0.76 -15.76 -6.02
CA GLY A 104 0.06 -14.50 -6.27
C GLY A 104 0.16 -13.48 -5.12
N TYR A 105 1.05 -13.68 -4.15
CA TYR A 105 1.32 -12.72 -3.07
C TYR A 105 2.83 -12.50 -2.89
N TYR A 106 3.24 -11.27 -2.57
CA TYR A 106 4.61 -10.90 -2.22
C TYR A 106 4.68 -10.46 -0.75
N CYS A 107 5.81 -10.69 -0.10
CA CYS A 107 6.02 -10.21 1.27
C CYS A 107 6.49 -8.76 1.22
N CYS A 108 5.78 -7.86 1.91
CA CYS A 108 6.10 -6.44 1.97
C CYS A 108 6.87 -6.13 3.28
N ASN A 109 8.15 -5.79 3.16
CA ASN A 109 8.99 -5.45 4.32
C ASN A 109 8.54 -4.13 4.97
N GLU A 110 8.12 -3.15 4.15
CA GLU A 110 7.57 -1.87 4.64
C GLU A 110 6.23 -2.05 5.36
N CYS A 111 5.47 -3.09 5.04
CA CYS A 111 4.17 -3.41 5.62
C CYS A 111 4.27 -4.35 6.83
N GLY A 112 5.46 -4.41 7.46
CA GLY A 112 5.69 -5.26 8.63
C GLY A 112 5.77 -6.76 8.32
N GLY A 113 6.14 -7.14 7.10
CA GLY A 113 6.23 -8.54 6.67
C GLY A 113 4.90 -9.16 6.29
N THR A 114 3.89 -8.34 5.99
CA THR A 114 2.57 -8.81 5.54
C THR A 114 2.63 -9.28 4.09
N CYS A 115 1.89 -10.35 3.76
CA CYS A 115 1.74 -10.82 2.39
C CYS A 115 0.69 -9.99 1.66
N GLU A 116 1.14 -9.16 0.73
CA GLU A 116 0.28 -8.34 -0.13
C GLU A 116 0.00 -9.08 -1.44
N PRO A 117 -1.21 -8.94 -2.01
CA PRO A 117 -1.49 -9.47 -3.34
C PRO A 117 -0.47 -8.93 -4.35
N ILE A 118 0.11 -9.81 -5.16
CA ILE A 118 0.77 -9.41 -6.40
C ILE A 118 -0.39 -9.00 -7.30
N ASP A 119 -0.59 -7.69 -7.47
CA ASP A 119 -1.68 -7.18 -8.29
C ASP A 119 -1.56 -7.80 -9.70
N PRO A 120 -2.56 -8.58 -10.16
CA PRO A 120 -2.50 -9.20 -11.49
C PRO A 120 -2.53 -8.17 -12.61
N TYR A 121 -2.85 -6.91 -12.28
CA TYR A 121 -2.75 -5.78 -13.19
C TYR A 121 -1.54 -4.91 -12.83
N PRO A 122 -0.52 -4.87 -13.71
CA PRO A 122 0.59 -3.94 -13.53
C PRO A 122 0.06 -2.50 -13.52
N VAL A 123 0.41 -1.78 -12.45
CA VAL A 123 0.18 -0.35 -12.35
C VAL A 123 1.09 0.36 -13.36
N GLY A 124 0.48 0.92 -14.41
CA GLY A 124 1.18 1.70 -15.42
C GLY A 124 2.01 0.89 -16.43
N CYS A 125 2.34 1.57 -17.54
CA CYS A 125 3.05 0.98 -18.67
C CYS A 125 4.54 0.71 -18.42
N GLU A 126 5.12 1.21 -17.32
CA GLU A 126 6.49 0.87 -16.93
C GLU A 126 6.68 -0.62 -16.59
N ALA A 127 5.62 -1.32 -16.21
CA ALA A 127 5.68 -2.71 -15.75
C ALA A 127 5.21 -3.73 -16.81
N VAL A 128 4.85 -3.31 -18.03
CA VAL A 128 4.32 -4.18 -19.09
C VAL A 128 5.16 -4.19 -20.36
N LEU A 129 5.46 -5.40 -20.84
CA LEU A 129 5.99 -5.64 -22.18
C LEU A 129 4.87 -6.16 -23.08
N CYS A 130 4.41 -5.30 -24.00
CA CYS A 130 3.43 -5.66 -25.00
C CYS A 130 4.04 -6.49 -26.15
N ILE A 131 3.23 -7.36 -26.76
CA ILE A 131 3.66 -8.19 -27.89
C ILE A 131 3.95 -7.35 -29.14
N GLU A 132 4.71 -7.89 -30.09
CA GLU A 132 5.04 -7.19 -31.32
C GLU A 132 3.78 -6.73 -32.08
N GLY A 133 3.78 -5.48 -32.58
CA GLY A 133 2.62 -4.87 -33.24
C GLY A 133 1.63 -4.18 -32.29
N THR A 134 1.89 -4.21 -30.97
CA THR A 134 1.12 -3.49 -29.96
C THR A 134 1.99 -2.52 -29.17
N HIS A 135 1.38 -1.48 -28.61
CA HIS A 135 2.00 -0.57 -27.66
C HIS A 135 1.18 -0.53 -26.38
N CYS A 136 1.83 -0.18 -25.28
CA CYS A 136 1.16 -0.04 -24.00
C CYS A 136 0.48 1.32 -23.92
N CYS A 137 -0.78 1.32 -23.49
CA CYS A 137 -1.52 2.49 -23.08
C CYS A 137 -1.82 2.41 -21.59
N ASP A 138 -1.49 3.48 -20.88
CA ASP A 138 -1.95 3.66 -19.51
C ASP A 138 -3.40 4.13 -19.56
N VAL A 139 -4.30 3.23 -19.19
CA VAL A 139 -5.73 3.49 -19.09
C VAL A 139 -6.05 3.48 -17.61
N CYS A 140 -6.14 4.66 -17.01
CA CYS A 140 -6.59 4.85 -15.63
C CYS A 140 -5.68 4.16 -14.58
N GLY A 141 -4.37 4.13 -14.81
CA GLY A 141 -3.40 3.45 -13.95
C GLY A 141 -3.23 1.96 -14.26
N GLN A 142 -3.94 1.44 -15.26
CA GLN A 142 -3.79 0.07 -15.73
C GLN A 142 -3.13 0.02 -17.11
N ALA A 143 -2.06 -0.74 -17.21
CA ALA A 143 -1.41 -0.98 -18.50
C ALA A 143 -2.24 -1.91 -19.39
N ASN A 144 -2.58 -1.41 -20.57
CA ASN A 144 -3.31 -2.15 -21.60
C ASN A 144 -2.53 -2.15 -22.91
N CYS A 145 -2.28 -3.34 -23.47
CA CYS A 145 -1.63 -3.46 -24.78
C CYS A 145 -2.67 -3.32 -25.90
N VAL A 146 -2.53 -2.29 -26.73
CA VAL A 146 -3.40 -2.04 -27.89
C VAL A 146 -2.57 -2.06 -29.18
N SER A 147 -3.21 -2.30 -30.33
CA SER A 147 -2.53 -2.27 -31.63
C SER A 147 -1.92 -0.89 -31.92
N ASN A 148 -0.78 -0.86 -32.60
CA ASN A 148 -0.07 0.39 -32.94
C ASN A 148 -0.90 1.42 -33.74
N ASP A 149 -1.94 0.98 -34.43
CA ASP A 149 -2.83 1.85 -35.20
C ASP A 149 -3.97 2.47 -34.36
N VAL A 150 -4.10 2.08 -33.09
CA VAL A 150 -5.11 2.61 -32.16
C VAL A 150 -4.45 3.63 -31.24
N PRO A 151 -4.75 4.94 -31.34
CA PRO A 151 -4.19 5.91 -30.41
C PRO A 151 -4.63 5.59 -28.98
N CYS A 152 -3.75 5.82 -28.00
CA CYS A 152 -4.11 5.56 -26.62
C CYS A 152 -5.39 6.31 -26.26
N PRO A 153 -6.38 5.61 -25.68
CA PRO A 153 -7.67 6.18 -25.35
C PRO A 153 -7.54 7.05 -24.09
N LEU A 154 -6.75 8.12 -24.15
CA LEU A 154 -6.69 9.16 -23.11
C LEU A 154 -8.08 9.76 -22.85
N ALA A 155 -9.00 9.64 -23.83
CA ALA A 155 -10.41 10.00 -23.71
C ALA A 155 -11.17 9.22 -22.63
N PHE A 156 -10.66 8.09 -22.14
CA PHE A 156 -11.25 7.35 -21.01
C PHE A 156 -10.67 7.75 -19.64
N CYS A 157 -9.63 8.59 -19.64
CA CYS A 157 -8.98 9.10 -18.43
C CYS A 157 -9.32 10.57 -18.16
N ALA A 158 -9.85 11.28 -19.16
CA ALA A 158 -10.53 12.53 -18.92
C ALA A 158 -11.85 12.18 -18.25
N GLY A 159 -11.90 12.32 -16.93
CA GLY A 159 -13.16 12.28 -16.21
C GLY A 159 -14.22 13.14 -16.89
N GLU A 160 -15.48 12.76 -16.78
CA GLU A 160 -16.58 13.61 -17.23
C GLU A 160 -17.24 14.33 -16.05
N GLU A 161 -17.71 15.56 -16.30
CA GLU A 161 -18.51 16.28 -15.32
C GLU A 161 -19.84 15.54 -15.13
N CYS A 162 -20.15 15.20 -13.87
CA CYS A 162 -21.39 14.57 -13.48
C CYS A 162 -22.09 15.46 -12.45
N ASN A 163 -22.71 16.52 -12.95
CA ASN A 163 -23.37 17.57 -12.16
C ASN A 163 -22.43 18.19 -11.11
N GLY A 164 -22.48 17.73 -9.85
CA GLY A 164 -21.68 18.27 -8.74
C GLY A 164 -20.34 17.56 -8.49
N VAL A 165 -20.04 16.50 -9.23
CA VAL A 165 -18.77 15.76 -9.11
C VAL A 165 -18.10 15.60 -10.46
N TYR A 166 -16.81 15.26 -10.45
CA TYR A 166 -16.06 14.87 -11.63
C TYR A 166 -15.74 13.39 -11.53
N CYS A 167 -16.16 12.59 -12.51
CA CYS A 167 -15.94 11.15 -12.47
C CYS A 167 -14.47 10.81 -12.68
N GLY A 168 -14.00 9.76 -12.00
CA GLY A 168 -12.61 9.33 -12.09
C GLY A 168 -12.29 8.70 -13.43
N ALA A 169 -11.00 8.47 -13.67
CA ALA A 169 -10.54 7.70 -14.82
C ALA A 169 -11.15 6.29 -14.76
N GLY A 170 -11.81 5.84 -15.84
CA GLY A 170 -12.44 4.52 -15.91
C GLY A 170 -13.88 4.47 -15.39
N GLU A 171 -14.46 5.62 -15.06
CA GLU A 171 -15.86 5.78 -14.68
C GLU A 171 -16.63 6.62 -15.70
N TYR A 172 -17.94 6.41 -15.77
CA TYR A 172 -18.88 7.26 -16.49
C TYR A 172 -19.90 7.87 -15.53
N CYS A 173 -20.48 9.00 -15.91
CA CYS A 173 -21.61 9.61 -15.23
C CYS A 173 -22.84 8.73 -15.40
N CYS A 174 -22.99 7.78 -14.48
CA CYS A 174 -24.09 6.85 -14.44
C CYS A 174 -25.40 7.56 -14.07
N ASN A 175 -25.34 8.54 -13.17
CA ASN A 175 -26.52 9.31 -12.80
C ASN A 175 -26.20 10.78 -12.61
N TYR A 176 -26.50 11.57 -13.64
CA TYR A 176 -26.27 13.01 -13.63
C TYR A 176 -27.01 13.71 -12.48
N SER A 177 -28.28 13.38 -12.24
CA SER A 177 -29.07 14.02 -11.17
C SER A 177 -28.50 13.75 -9.78
N CYS A 178 -27.96 12.56 -9.56
CA CYS A 178 -27.37 12.17 -8.29
C CYS A 178 -25.86 12.46 -8.18
N SER A 179 -25.22 12.97 -9.23
CA SER A 179 -23.76 13.06 -9.31
C SER A 179 -23.08 11.71 -9.01
N ILE A 180 -23.64 10.60 -9.54
CA ILE A 180 -23.09 9.24 -9.34
C ILE A 180 -22.26 8.85 -10.53
N CYS A 181 -21.00 8.56 -10.25
CA CYS A 181 -20.06 7.91 -11.17
C CYS A 181 -20.13 6.40 -11.00
N ALA A 182 -20.05 5.66 -12.09
CA ALA A 182 -19.96 4.20 -12.07
C ALA A 182 -18.83 3.72 -12.98
N PRO A 183 -18.16 2.61 -12.65
CA PRO A 183 -17.10 2.05 -13.49
C PRO A 183 -17.67 1.56 -14.84
N TYR A 184 -16.89 1.69 -15.91
CA TYR A 184 -17.26 1.13 -17.21
C TYR A 184 -17.46 -0.40 -17.12
N GLY A 185 -18.59 -0.89 -17.65
CA GLY A 185 -19.00 -2.30 -17.55
C GLY A 185 -19.72 -2.67 -16.25
N GLY A 186 -19.80 -1.75 -15.28
CA GLY A 186 -20.63 -1.88 -14.09
C GLY A 186 -22.11 -1.58 -14.35
N GLY A 187 -22.98 -2.08 -13.48
CA GLY A 187 -24.40 -1.75 -13.50
C GLY A 187 -24.64 -0.33 -12.98
N CYS A 188 -25.53 0.42 -13.63
CA CYS A 188 -25.97 1.72 -13.17
C CYS A 188 -27.36 1.63 -12.55
N PRO A 189 -27.55 2.03 -11.27
CA PRO A 189 -28.87 2.08 -10.70
C PRO A 189 -29.66 3.26 -11.30
N GLU A 190 -30.78 2.98 -11.95
CA GLU A 190 -31.78 4.00 -12.32
C GLU A 190 -32.49 4.49 -11.06
N ILE A 191 -31.86 5.42 -10.35
CA ILE A 191 -32.43 6.13 -9.21
C ILE A 191 -32.68 7.56 -9.62
N TYR A 192 -33.92 8.03 -9.59
CA TYR A 192 -34.18 9.44 -9.78
C TYR A 192 -33.87 10.18 -8.47
N CYS A 193 -32.71 10.85 -8.39
CA CYS A 193 -32.52 11.89 -7.38
C CYS A 193 -33.28 13.12 -7.87
N GLY A 194 -34.46 13.33 -7.29
CA GLY A 194 -35.36 14.39 -7.70
C GLY A 194 -34.69 15.75 -7.72
N GLY A 195 -34.76 16.36 -8.91
CA GLY A 195 -35.01 17.77 -9.21
C GLY A 195 -34.27 18.81 -8.39
N GLY A 196 -33.53 19.68 -9.09
CA GLY A 196 -33.13 20.98 -8.58
C GLY A 196 -34.34 21.78 -8.12
N GLY A 197 -34.72 21.60 -6.87
CA GLY A 197 -35.58 22.52 -6.16
C GLY A 197 -34.91 23.85 -6.07
N GLU A 198 -35.64 24.92 -6.34
CA GLU A 198 -35.15 26.22 -5.90
C GLU A 198 -35.00 26.21 -4.37
N VAL A 199 -33.87 26.73 -3.91
CA VAL A 199 -33.59 26.87 -2.48
C VAL A 199 -34.58 27.90 -1.91
N CYS A 200 -35.31 27.51 -0.88
CA CYS A 200 -36.29 28.35 -0.20
C CYS A 200 -35.94 28.40 1.29
N GLY A 201 -35.19 29.41 1.71
CA GLY A 201 -34.65 29.45 3.08
C GLY A 201 -33.78 28.23 3.36
N ASP A 202 -34.13 27.49 4.41
CA ASP A 202 -33.45 26.25 4.83
C ASP A 202 -34.00 24.98 4.14
N THR A 203 -34.98 25.11 3.25
CA THR A 203 -35.58 23.98 2.52
C THR A 203 -35.26 24.03 1.04
N VAL A 204 -35.37 22.88 0.36
CA VAL A 204 -35.24 22.76 -1.09
C VAL A 204 -36.58 22.26 -1.63
N CYS A 205 -37.20 23.03 -2.53
CA CYS A 205 -38.55 22.73 -3.01
C CYS A 205 -38.59 21.49 -3.91
N ALA A 206 -39.68 20.70 -3.85
CA ALA A 206 -39.81 19.54 -4.72
C ALA A 206 -40.06 19.95 -6.18
N GLU A 207 -39.86 19.02 -7.12
CA GLU A 207 -40.16 19.26 -8.53
C GLU A 207 -41.64 19.67 -8.73
N GLY A 208 -41.87 20.71 -9.52
CA GLY A 208 -43.21 21.29 -9.72
C GLY A 208 -43.68 22.25 -8.61
N GLN A 209 -42.78 22.67 -7.72
CA GLN A 209 -43.02 23.71 -6.72
C GLN A 209 -42.13 24.92 -6.97
N TYR A 210 -42.57 26.09 -6.47
CA TYR A 210 -41.77 27.31 -6.37
C TYR A 210 -41.57 27.77 -4.93
N CYS A 211 -40.53 28.58 -4.68
CA CYS A 211 -40.29 29.18 -3.37
C CYS A 211 -41.33 30.26 -3.12
N CYS A 212 -42.27 29.94 -2.25
CA CYS A 212 -43.33 30.85 -1.88
C CYS A 212 -42.86 31.80 -0.78
N ASN A 213 -42.19 31.30 0.27
CA ASN A 213 -41.73 32.13 1.37
C ASN A 213 -40.32 31.71 1.81
N PRO A 214 -39.27 32.44 1.38
CA PRO A 214 -37.90 32.08 1.71
C PRO A 214 -37.59 32.23 3.20
N THR A 215 -38.27 33.12 3.92
CA THR A 215 -38.03 33.29 5.37
C THR A 215 -38.51 32.09 6.17
N CYS A 216 -39.53 31.35 5.69
CA CYS A 216 -40.09 30.17 6.38
C CYS A 216 -39.67 28.86 5.72
N GLY A 217 -38.94 28.92 4.61
CA GLY A 217 -38.73 27.80 3.71
C GLY A 217 -40.00 27.09 3.25
N ILE A 218 -41.04 27.86 2.86
CA ILE A 218 -42.31 27.32 2.36
C ILE A 218 -42.28 27.25 0.84
N CYS A 219 -42.47 26.05 0.32
CA CYS A 219 -42.65 25.76 -1.10
C CYS A 219 -44.14 25.64 -1.45
N ALA A 220 -44.53 26.17 -2.60
CA ALA A 220 -45.90 26.07 -3.12
C ALA A 220 -45.90 25.42 -4.51
N PRO A 221 -46.93 24.64 -4.90
CA PRO A 221 -47.05 24.13 -6.27
C PRO A 221 -47.12 25.28 -7.30
N LEU A 222 -46.62 25.09 -8.53
CA LEU A 222 -46.63 26.13 -9.58
C LEU A 222 -48.01 26.74 -9.88
N ASP A 223 -49.08 25.94 -9.75
CA ASP A 223 -50.48 26.40 -9.92
C ASP A 223 -51.18 26.72 -8.59
N GLY A 224 -50.44 26.70 -7.48
CA GLY A 224 -50.93 26.93 -6.13
C GLY A 224 -50.82 28.39 -5.68
N ALA A 225 -51.73 28.80 -4.79
CA ALA A 225 -51.64 30.10 -4.13
C ALA A 225 -50.48 30.11 -3.13
N CYS A 226 -49.67 31.17 -3.16
CA CYS A 226 -48.63 31.40 -2.15
C CYS A 226 -49.19 32.15 -0.93
N ILE A 227 -48.89 31.61 0.26
CA ILE A 227 -49.17 32.26 1.53
C ILE A 227 -47.89 32.94 2.09
N MET A 228 -47.81 34.25 1.91
CA MET A 228 -46.76 35.07 2.53
C MET A 228 -47.10 35.30 4.00
N ILE A 229 -46.60 34.44 4.88
CA ILE A 229 -46.72 34.58 6.34
C ILE A 229 -45.42 35.14 6.93
N ALA A 230 -45.53 35.96 7.98
CA ALA A 230 -44.37 36.34 8.77
C ALA A 230 -43.93 35.15 9.62
N CYS A 231 -42.70 34.71 9.41
CA CYS A 231 -42.05 33.65 10.19
C CYS A 231 -41.56 34.29 11.48
N ILE A 232 -41.89 33.67 12.62
CA ILE A 232 -41.31 34.03 13.91
C ILE A 232 -40.23 32.99 14.16
N ASP A 233 -38.99 33.45 14.36
CA ASP A 233 -37.85 32.60 14.70
C ASP A 233 -38.06 31.83 16.02
#